data_AF-A7EBI5-F1
#
_entry.id   AF-A7EBI5-F1
#
_cell.length_a   1.000
_cell.length_b   1.000
_cell.length_c   1.000
_cell.angle_alpha   90.00
_cell.angle_beta   90.00
_cell.angle_gamma   90.00
#
_symmetry.space_group_name_H-M   'P 1'
#
loop_
_entity.id
_entity.type
_entity.pdbx_description
1 polymer ?
#
loop_
_entity_poly.entity_id
_entity_poly.type
_entity_poly.pdbx_seq_one_letter_code
_entity_poly.pdbx_strand_id
1 'polypeptide(L)'
;MIIRVTSHPTCSFCYGLASTKLLCGSCKSITYCSAKCQKLDWPLHKVLCKAFASLRPRPSERHKLILYFPVDSTYAKLGWFPCPEIPQAQGSDEETELLFRKQINFEGDTINSSFIISCAGHLDGGSKLNQSIISVPDGPDLHGPVIVFRKDRPGSPSIILDIALADFRVVIKLLKQLSSLPNNSRGNEAVKMNTKLTQGVLFAPSRKKSYDAASIPDYHPIYDKEPTSVTKQLGIPLIVEETTRGVDSDDQFDDDSLRTRICNALHIDIDPDSKTWGKTLPGWRRKIGHFLVARQDKRDITFDQLIDIVNLIDCLSYPMPNLLTRPAREQLLYDFSIRSIRFR
;
A
#
# COMPACT_ATOMS: atom_id res chain seq x y z
N MET A 1 -19.53 43.05 10.48
CA MET A 1 -18.08 43.01 10.79
C MET A 1 -17.58 41.60 10.48
N ILE A 2 -16.95 41.40 9.32
CA ILE A 2 -16.45 40.08 8.89
C ILE A 2 -15.13 39.83 9.62
N ILE A 3 -15.14 39.01 10.67
CA ILE A 3 -13.90 38.49 11.24
C ILE A 3 -13.37 37.47 10.24
N ARG A 4 -12.46 37.90 9.35
CA ARG A 4 -11.61 36.99 8.59
C ARG A 4 -10.68 36.32 9.60
N VAL A 5 -11.01 35.10 10.03
CA VAL A 5 -10.05 34.24 10.71
C VAL A 5 -9.02 33.83 9.65
N THR A 6 -7.93 34.60 9.54
CA THR A 6 -6.76 34.18 8.76
C THR A 6 -6.12 33.02 9.52
N SER A 7 -6.55 31.79 9.25
CA SER A 7 -5.91 30.58 9.76
C SER A 7 -4.50 30.53 9.16
N HIS A 8 -3.51 30.96 9.93
CA HIS A 8 -2.12 30.80 9.54
C HIS A 8 -1.82 29.29 9.52
N PRO A 9 -1.18 28.77 8.46
CA PRO A 9 -0.79 27.36 8.45
C PRO A 9 0.13 27.08 9.64
N THR A 10 -0.01 25.91 10.26
CA THR A 10 0.85 25.48 11.37
C THR A 10 2.13 24.85 10.84
N CYS A 11 3.24 25.07 11.53
CA CYS A 11 4.51 24.41 11.21
C CYS A 11 4.39 22.92 11.46
N SER A 12 4.73 22.08 10.47
CA SER A 12 4.56 20.63 10.61
C SER A 12 5.58 19.94 11.51
N PHE A 13 6.63 20.67 11.94
CA PHE A 13 7.61 20.19 12.90
C PHE A 13 7.31 20.64 14.35
N CYS A 14 7.24 21.96 14.57
CA CYS A 14 7.09 22.55 15.91
C CYS A 14 5.66 22.96 16.25
N TYR A 15 4.72 22.83 15.31
CA TYR A 15 3.30 23.14 15.48
C TYR A 15 2.94 24.60 15.77
N GLY A 16 3.93 25.45 16.03
CA GLY A 16 3.75 26.90 16.11
C GLY A 16 3.23 27.50 14.79
N LEU A 17 2.66 28.71 14.90
CA LEU A 17 2.17 29.46 13.75
C LEU A 17 3.30 29.67 12.73
N ALA A 18 3.10 29.21 11.49
CA ALA A 18 4.03 29.50 10.42
C ALA A 18 3.77 30.93 9.94
N SER A 19 4.43 31.89 10.58
CA SER A 19 4.44 33.30 10.19
C SER A 19 4.99 33.50 8.77
N THR A 20 5.82 32.56 8.30
CA THR A 20 6.29 32.46 6.91
C THR A 20 5.78 31.17 6.27
N LYS A 21 5.34 31.24 5.01
CA LYS A 21 4.88 30.07 4.24
C LYS A 21 6.06 29.33 3.59
N LEU A 22 6.99 28.79 4.38
CA LEU A 22 8.03 27.93 3.81
C LEU A 22 7.42 26.57 3.47
N LEU A 23 6.95 26.43 2.23
CA LEU A 23 6.45 25.17 1.69
C LEU A 23 7.60 24.26 1.26
N CYS A 24 7.41 22.95 1.40
CA CYS A 24 8.31 22.00 0.75
C CYS A 24 8.22 22.15 -0.77
N GLY A 25 9.35 22.41 -1.42
CA GLY A 25 9.42 22.61 -2.87
C GLY A 25 8.99 21.39 -3.71
N SER A 26 9.10 20.18 -3.15
CA SER A 26 8.73 18.93 -3.84
C SER A 26 7.25 18.64 -3.74
N CYS A 27 6.72 18.39 -2.54
CA CYS A 27 5.33 17.96 -2.37
C CYS A 27 4.32 19.12 -2.28
N LYS A 28 4.77 20.33 -1.94
CA LYS A 28 3.94 21.54 -1.75
C LYS A 28 2.76 21.38 -0.77
N SER A 29 2.80 20.35 0.07
CA SER A 29 1.69 19.92 0.96
C SER A 29 1.99 20.12 2.45
N ILE A 30 3.24 20.48 2.77
CA ILE A 30 3.69 20.68 4.15
C ILE A 30 4.30 22.09 4.29
N THR A 31 4.07 22.73 5.44
CA THR A 31 4.52 24.11 5.71
C THR A 31 5.40 24.15 6.96
N TYR A 32 6.43 24.99 6.93
CA TYR A 32 7.35 25.21 8.04
C TYR A 32 7.44 26.69 8.39
N CYS A 33 7.67 27.00 9.65
CA CYS A 33 7.96 28.38 10.08
C CYS A 33 9.39 28.83 9.73
N SER A 34 10.29 27.88 9.43
CA SER A 34 11.71 28.15 9.14
C SER A 34 12.40 26.99 8.42
N ALA A 35 13.51 27.29 7.74
CA ALA A 35 14.38 26.27 7.13
C ALA A 35 14.96 25.31 8.18
N LYS A 36 15.13 25.74 9.44
CA LYS A 36 15.54 24.87 10.55
C LYS A 36 14.49 23.78 10.80
N CYS A 37 13.21 24.16 10.92
CA CYS A 37 12.12 23.19 11.10
C CYS A 37 12.00 22.23 9.92
N GLN A 38 12.15 22.73 8.69
CA GLN A 38 12.18 21.87 7.50
C GLN A 38 13.31 20.83 7.56
N LYS A 39 14.54 21.24 7.92
CA LYS A 39 15.70 20.33 8.03
C LYS A 39 15.51 19.29 9.12
N LEU A 40 14.96 19.68 10.28
CA LEU A 40 14.68 18.75 11.39
C LEU A 40 13.56 17.76 11.05
N ASP A 41 12.58 18.17 10.24
CA ASP A 41 11.50 17.30 9.81
C ASP A 41 11.91 16.35 8.67
N TRP A 42 12.94 16.71 7.91
CA TRP A 42 13.33 16.01 6.69
C TRP A 42 13.53 14.49 6.83
N PRO A 43 14.19 13.95 7.88
CA PRO A 43 14.36 12.50 8.02
C PRO A 43 13.04 11.73 8.00
N LEU A 44 11.98 12.31 8.57
CA LEU A 44 10.65 11.74 8.62
C LEU A 44 9.84 12.11 7.36
N HIS A 45 9.81 13.39 6.99
CA HIS A 45 9.06 13.88 5.85
C HIS A 45 9.46 13.21 4.54
N LYS A 46 10.76 12.95 4.32
CA LYS A 46 11.27 12.36 3.08
C LYS A 46 10.68 10.98 2.76
N VAL A 47 10.19 10.25 3.78
CA VAL A 47 9.57 8.93 3.63
C VAL A 47 8.37 9.00 2.68
N LEU A 48 7.53 10.04 2.81
CA LEU A 48 6.30 10.18 2.02
C LEU A 48 6.33 11.37 1.05
N CYS A 49 7.32 12.25 1.13
CA CYS A 49 7.41 13.47 0.33
C CYS A 49 7.28 13.21 -1.17
N LYS A 50 8.12 12.30 -1.71
CA LYS A 50 8.09 11.94 -3.13
C LYS A 50 6.81 11.21 -3.51
N ALA A 51 6.38 10.25 -2.69
CA ALA A 51 5.15 9.47 -2.93
C ALA A 51 3.91 10.37 -3.02
N PHE A 52 3.81 11.39 -2.16
CA PHE A 52 2.73 12.36 -2.22
C PHE A 52 2.82 13.26 -3.45
N ALA A 53 4.03 13.72 -3.79
CA ALA A 53 4.24 14.56 -4.98
C ALA A 53 3.87 13.84 -6.29
N SER A 54 4.04 12.51 -6.32
CA SER A 54 3.66 11.64 -7.44
C SER A 54 2.35 10.88 -7.21
N LEU A 55 1.51 11.33 -6.29
CA LEU A 55 0.26 10.64 -5.98
C LEU A 55 -0.67 10.70 -7.20
N ARG A 56 -1.26 9.55 -7.55
CA ARG A 56 -2.25 9.49 -8.63
C ARG A 56 -3.47 10.36 -8.29
N PRO A 57 -4.20 10.88 -9.29
CA PRO A 57 -5.47 11.55 -9.05
C PRO A 57 -6.42 10.67 -8.23
N ARG A 58 -7.26 11.32 -7.41
CA ARG A 58 -8.30 10.64 -6.65
C ARG A 58 -9.23 9.86 -7.60
N PRO A 59 -9.44 8.55 -7.39
CA PRO A 59 -10.31 7.76 -8.26
C PRO A 59 -11.78 8.18 -8.21
N SER A 60 -12.33 8.47 -7.02
CA SER A 60 -13.69 9.00 -6.85
C SER A 60 -13.83 9.76 -5.54
N GLU A 61 -14.90 10.54 -5.36
CA GLU A 61 -15.15 11.30 -4.13
C GLU A 61 -15.28 10.42 -2.86
N ARG A 62 -15.63 9.14 -3.06
CA ARG A 62 -15.71 8.14 -1.99
C ARG A 62 -14.33 7.65 -1.55
N HIS A 63 -13.28 7.96 -2.32
CA HIS A 63 -11.92 7.63 -1.95
C HIS A 63 -11.32 8.69 -1.04
N LYS A 64 -10.75 8.24 0.08
CA LYS A 64 -10.01 9.08 1.03
C LYS A 64 -8.56 8.68 1.05
N LEU A 65 -7.67 9.66 1.13
CA LEU A 65 -6.24 9.39 1.23
C LEU A 65 -5.91 8.84 2.62
N ILE A 66 -5.27 7.67 2.66
CA ILE A 66 -4.87 6.97 3.89
C ILE A 66 -3.35 6.82 3.98
N LEU A 67 -2.88 6.53 5.20
CA LEU A 67 -1.54 6.01 5.45
C LEU A 67 -1.64 4.51 5.66
N TYR A 68 -0.80 3.77 4.97
CA TYR A 68 -0.74 2.33 5.07
C TYR A 68 0.68 1.89 5.42
N PHE A 69 0.79 1.05 6.43
CA PHE A 69 2.02 0.45 6.91
C PHE A 69 1.99 -1.06 6.62
N PRO A 70 2.43 -1.48 5.43
CA PRO A 70 2.57 -2.89 5.06
C PRO A 70 3.58 -3.62 5.96
N VAL A 71 3.29 -4.87 6.31
CA VAL A 71 4.24 -5.72 7.06
C VAL A 71 5.38 -6.22 6.19
N ASP A 72 5.07 -6.41 4.91
CA ASP A 72 5.88 -7.01 3.86
C ASP A 72 6.72 -5.98 3.09
N SER A 73 6.81 -4.75 3.60
CA SER A 73 7.64 -3.69 3.03
C SER A 73 8.31 -2.89 4.14
N THR A 74 9.43 -2.24 3.82
CA THR A 74 10.17 -1.35 4.72
C THR A 74 9.72 0.11 4.60
N TYR A 75 8.66 0.40 3.84
CA TYR A 75 8.21 1.78 3.59
C TYR A 75 6.71 1.95 3.86
N ALA A 76 6.36 3.03 4.54
CA ALA A 76 4.99 3.49 4.63
C ALA A 76 4.49 3.95 3.25
N LYS A 77 3.22 3.69 2.94
CA LYS A 77 2.58 4.00 1.68
C LYS A 77 1.42 4.98 1.88
N LEU A 78 1.20 5.83 0.86
CA LEU A 78 -0.05 6.58 0.69
C LEU A 78 -0.95 5.82 -0.27
N GLY A 79 -2.24 5.72 0.03
CA GLY A 79 -3.21 5.01 -0.81
C GLY A 79 -4.57 5.69 -0.83
N TRP A 80 -5.28 5.56 -1.95
CA TRP A 80 -6.68 5.96 -2.04
C TRP A 80 -7.54 4.81 -1.52
N PHE A 81 -8.32 5.03 -0.46
CA PHE A 81 -9.16 4.01 0.14
C PHE A 81 -10.63 4.30 -0.16
N PRO A 82 -11.39 3.37 -0.77
CA PRO A 82 -12.83 3.52 -0.97
C PRO A 82 -13.55 3.44 0.38
N CYS A 83 -13.98 4.57 0.93
CA CYS A 83 -14.79 4.58 2.13
C CYS A 83 -16.23 4.21 1.73
N PRO A 84 -16.81 3.11 2.26
CA PRO A 84 -18.25 2.89 2.13
C PRO A 84 -18.98 4.08 2.77
N GLU A 85 -20.16 4.42 2.25
CA GLU A 85 -21.03 5.35 2.99
C GLU A 85 -21.34 4.66 4.30
N ILE A 86 -20.99 5.27 5.42
CA ILE A 86 -21.45 4.78 6.72
C ILE A 86 -22.97 4.94 6.67
N PRO A 87 -23.77 3.86 6.64
CA PRO A 87 -25.22 4.00 6.71
C PRO A 87 -25.52 4.79 7.97
N GLN A 88 -26.35 5.83 7.86
CA GLN A 88 -26.81 6.56 9.04
C GLN A 88 -27.46 5.53 9.97
N ALA A 89 -26.83 5.28 11.12
CA ALA A 89 -27.25 4.23 12.04
C ALA A 89 -28.70 4.46 12.44
N GLN A 90 -29.61 3.65 11.89
CA GLN A 90 -30.91 3.40 12.46
C GLN A 90 -30.80 2.10 13.24
N GLY A 91 -30.85 2.20 14.56
CA GLY A 91 -31.01 1.05 15.43
C GLY A 91 -29.70 0.46 15.91
N SER A 92 -29.71 0.14 17.20
CA SER A 92 -28.68 -0.50 18.00
C SER A 92 -28.05 -1.72 17.32
N ASP A 93 -26.78 -1.57 16.93
CA ASP A 93 -25.78 -2.63 16.98
C ASP A 93 -24.51 -1.98 17.56
N GLU A 94 -24.27 -2.22 18.85
CA GLU A 94 -23.21 -1.65 19.69
C GLU A 94 -21.77 -2.02 19.24
N GLU A 95 -21.54 -2.62 18.07
CA GLU A 95 -20.24 -3.20 17.69
C GLU A 95 -19.35 -2.36 16.76
N THR A 96 -19.76 -1.18 16.27
CA THR A 96 -18.97 -0.45 15.24
C THR A 96 -18.37 0.89 15.69
N GLU A 97 -18.70 1.40 16.88
CA GLU A 97 -18.32 2.75 17.35
C GLU A 97 -17.69 2.79 18.75
N LEU A 98 -16.83 1.82 19.12
CA LEU A 98 -15.99 1.95 20.33
C LEU A 98 -14.76 2.85 20.08
N LEU A 99 -15.04 4.06 19.61
CA LEU A 99 -14.11 5.11 19.19
C LEU A 99 -13.34 5.72 20.38
N PHE A 100 -12.01 5.56 20.41
CA PHE A 100 -11.01 6.57 20.83
C PHE A 100 -11.32 7.42 22.09
N ARG A 101 -11.91 6.85 23.15
CA ARG A 101 -12.36 7.62 24.34
C ARG A 101 -11.25 7.96 25.35
N LYS A 102 -10.00 8.07 24.93
CA LYS A 102 -9.00 8.83 25.69
C LYS A 102 -8.43 9.93 24.81
N GLN A 103 -8.95 11.14 25.03
CA GLN A 103 -8.28 12.38 24.65
C GLN A 103 -6.81 12.30 25.08
N ILE A 104 -5.91 12.18 24.12
CA ILE A 104 -4.49 12.37 24.39
C ILE A 104 -4.31 13.88 24.44
N ASN A 105 -4.31 14.41 25.67
CA ASN A 105 -3.95 15.79 25.93
C ASN A 105 -2.47 15.94 25.64
N PHE A 106 -2.13 16.64 24.55
CA PHE A 106 -0.77 17.09 24.31
C PHE A 106 -0.44 18.15 25.37
N GLU A 107 0.65 17.99 26.10
CA GLU A 107 1.20 19.02 26.97
C GLU A 107 1.49 20.28 26.13
N GLY A 108 0.60 21.27 26.23
CA GLY A 108 0.88 22.66 25.88
C GLY A 108 0.35 23.19 24.55
N ASP A 109 -0.04 22.37 23.56
CA ASP A 109 -0.61 22.88 22.29
C ASP A 109 -1.63 21.89 21.69
N THR A 110 -2.90 22.29 21.70
CA THR A 110 -4.03 21.45 21.26
C THR A 110 -4.13 21.42 19.74
N ILE A 111 -3.49 20.44 19.09
CA ILE A 111 -3.79 20.11 17.70
C ILE A 111 -5.01 19.17 17.70
N ASN A 112 -6.17 19.68 17.31
CA ASN A 112 -7.44 18.94 17.21
C ASN A 112 -7.46 17.96 16.01
N SER A 113 -6.40 17.17 15.78
CA SER A 113 -6.40 16.14 14.74
C SER A 113 -6.84 14.80 15.34
N SER A 114 -7.94 14.24 14.84
CA SER A 114 -8.44 12.92 15.23
C SER A 114 -8.07 11.89 14.15
N PHE A 115 -7.65 10.70 14.57
CA PHE A 115 -7.26 9.61 13.67
C PHE A 115 -7.97 8.32 14.05
N ILE A 116 -8.24 7.47 13.05
CA ILE A 116 -8.67 6.09 13.24
C ILE A 116 -7.50 5.21 12.83
N ILE A 117 -7.01 4.37 13.75
CA ILE A 117 -5.92 3.42 13.50
C ILE A 117 -6.53 2.04 13.50
N SER A 118 -6.38 1.33 12.39
CA SER A 118 -6.83 -0.05 12.24
C SER A 118 -5.63 -0.96 12.02
N CYS A 119 -5.59 -2.06 12.76
CA CYS A 119 -4.56 -3.09 12.65
C CYS A 119 -5.24 -4.39 12.18
N ALA A 120 -4.75 -5.03 11.12
CA ALA A 120 -5.23 -6.36 10.75
C ALA A 120 -4.42 -7.43 11.49
N GLY A 121 -5.10 -8.30 12.24
CA GLY A 121 -4.48 -9.36 13.05
C GLY A 121 -4.37 -9.02 14.54
N HIS A 122 -4.14 -10.03 15.38
CA HIS A 122 -3.82 -9.81 16.80
C HIS A 122 -2.48 -9.07 16.91
N LEU A 123 -2.44 -8.03 17.75
CA LEU A 123 -1.22 -7.34 18.20
C LEU A 123 -0.36 -8.23 19.12
N ASP A 124 -0.81 -9.46 19.30
CA ASP A 124 -0.46 -10.44 20.30
C ASP A 124 0.32 -11.60 19.63
N GLY A 125 1.46 -11.26 19.01
CA GLY A 125 2.53 -12.21 18.73
C GLY A 125 2.34 -13.23 17.59
N GLY A 126 1.17 -13.29 16.92
CA GLY A 126 0.96 -14.17 15.76
C GLY A 126 1.37 -13.58 14.41
N SER A 127 1.50 -12.25 14.32
CA SER A 127 1.78 -11.52 13.08
C SER A 127 3.25 -11.08 13.00
N LYS A 128 3.83 -10.99 11.79
CA LYS A 128 5.22 -10.53 11.58
C LYS A 128 5.37 -9.07 12.05
N LEU A 129 6.58 -8.71 12.54
CA LEU A 129 6.95 -7.32 12.85
C LEU A 129 6.76 -6.43 11.61
N ASN A 130 6.14 -5.27 11.80
CA ASN A 130 5.86 -4.33 10.73
C ASN A 130 7.12 -3.53 10.38
N GLN A 131 7.88 -4.03 9.40
CA GLN A 131 9.13 -3.40 8.98
C GLN A 131 8.92 -1.99 8.43
N SER A 132 7.74 -1.66 7.89
CA SER A 132 7.44 -0.32 7.38
C SER A 132 7.29 0.71 8.49
N ILE A 133 6.96 0.28 9.72
CA ILE A 133 6.93 1.15 10.90
C ILE A 133 8.33 1.26 11.48
N ILE A 134 9.02 0.14 11.69
CA ILE A 134 10.37 0.08 12.30
C ILE A 134 11.38 0.89 11.49
N SER A 135 11.26 0.89 10.16
CA SER A 135 12.17 1.61 9.27
C SER A 135 11.96 3.14 9.27
N VAL A 136 10.86 3.63 9.86
CA VAL A 136 10.57 5.07 9.96
C VAL A 136 11.29 5.65 11.18
N PRO A 137 11.87 6.86 11.09
CA PRO A 137 12.44 7.52 12.27
C PRO A 137 11.44 7.61 13.42
N ASP A 138 11.86 7.20 14.62
CA ASP A 138 11.02 7.07 15.82
C ASP A 138 9.87 6.05 15.73
N GLY A 139 9.90 5.17 14.72
CA GLY A 139 8.94 4.10 14.55
C GLY A 139 9.04 3.03 15.65
N PRO A 140 7.92 2.62 16.26
CA PRO A 140 7.90 1.57 17.27
C PRO A 140 7.88 0.15 16.68
N ASP A 141 8.19 -0.83 17.54
CA ASP A 141 7.97 -2.25 17.26
C ASP A 141 6.47 -2.57 17.37
N LEU A 142 5.80 -2.56 16.23
CA LEU A 142 4.41 -2.98 16.07
C LEU A 142 4.33 -4.20 15.15
N HIS A 143 3.34 -5.04 15.38
CA HIS A 143 3.07 -6.23 14.58
C HIS A 143 1.83 -6.02 13.70
N GLY A 144 1.81 -6.70 12.55
CA GLY A 144 0.65 -6.67 11.64
C GLY A 144 0.54 -5.38 10.82
N PRO A 145 -0.24 -5.40 9.71
CA PRO A 145 -0.41 -4.24 8.86
C PRO A 145 -1.27 -3.19 9.57
N VAL A 146 -0.91 -1.91 9.39
CA VAL A 146 -1.62 -0.79 10.02
C VAL A 146 -2.13 0.15 8.95
N ILE A 147 -3.41 0.53 9.02
CA ILE A 147 -3.96 1.66 8.27
C ILE A 147 -4.27 2.79 9.24
N VAL A 148 -4.08 4.02 8.78
CA VAL A 148 -4.53 5.22 9.47
C VAL A 148 -5.44 6.04 8.57
N PHE A 149 -6.56 6.49 9.14
CA PHE A 149 -7.51 7.43 8.56
C PHE A 149 -7.55 8.72 9.38
N ARG A 150 -7.85 9.86 8.75
CA ARG A 150 -8.11 11.13 9.44
C ARG A 150 -9.62 11.31 9.69
N LYS A 151 -9.99 11.87 10.83
CA LYS A 151 -11.37 12.23 11.20
C LYS A 151 -11.47 13.73 11.48
N ASP A 152 -12.61 14.33 11.16
CA ASP A 152 -12.86 15.77 11.32
C ASP A 152 -12.87 16.21 12.79
N ARG A 153 -13.65 15.55 13.67
CA ARG A 153 -13.73 15.89 15.10
C ARG A 153 -13.93 14.67 16.00
N PRO A 154 -13.43 14.69 17.24
CA PRO A 154 -13.85 13.73 18.26
C PRO A 154 -15.37 13.81 18.48
N GLY A 155 -16.08 12.69 18.38
CA GLY A 155 -17.51 12.61 18.74
C GLY A 155 -18.55 13.06 17.69
N SER A 156 -18.17 13.48 16.49
CA SER A 156 -19.11 13.68 15.37
C SER A 156 -19.38 12.35 14.63
N PRO A 157 -20.51 12.21 13.88
CA PRO A 157 -20.64 11.13 12.91
C PRO A 157 -19.39 11.11 12.04
N SER A 158 -18.83 9.91 11.85
CA SER A 158 -17.44 9.68 11.43
C SER A 158 -17.17 10.12 9.99
N ILE A 159 -17.03 11.44 9.75
CA ILE A 159 -16.55 11.94 8.46
C ILE A 159 -15.05 11.63 8.36
N ILE A 160 -14.73 10.69 7.48
CA ILE A 160 -13.34 10.38 7.12
C ILE A 160 -12.82 11.46 6.17
N LEU A 161 -11.69 12.04 6.54
CA LEU A 161 -10.95 13.04 5.78
C LEU A 161 -9.72 12.42 5.13
N ASP A 162 -9.17 13.13 4.14
CA ASP A 162 -7.86 12.80 3.60
C ASP A 162 -6.78 13.05 4.64
N ILE A 163 -5.82 12.13 4.73
CA ILE A 163 -4.58 12.40 5.47
C ILE A 163 -3.78 13.48 4.76
N ALA A 164 -3.34 14.48 5.53
CA ALA A 164 -2.35 15.45 5.11
C ALA A 164 -0.94 14.95 5.44
N LEU A 165 0.08 15.34 4.67
CA LEU A 165 1.46 14.97 4.98
C LEU A 165 1.94 15.47 6.35
N ALA A 166 1.39 16.58 6.84
CA ALA A 166 1.66 17.09 8.18
C ALA A 166 1.21 16.13 9.29
N ASP A 167 0.25 15.23 9.00
CA ASP A 167 -0.25 14.26 9.97
C ASP A 167 0.75 13.14 10.24
N PHE A 168 1.68 12.85 9.32
CA PHE A 168 2.58 11.70 9.44
C PHE A 168 3.38 11.71 10.74
N ARG A 169 3.91 12.88 11.15
CA ARG A 169 4.61 13.02 12.45
C ARG A 169 3.71 12.75 13.65
N VAL A 170 2.45 13.19 13.58
CA VAL A 170 1.48 12.93 14.65
C VAL A 170 1.16 11.44 14.71
N VAL A 171 0.97 10.80 13.55
CA VAL A 171 0.70 9.36 13.45
C VAL A 171 1.85 8.52 14.01
N ILE A 172 3.11 8.81 13.69
CA ILE A 172 4.24 8.05 14.25
C ILE A 172 4.32 8.19 15.77
N LYS A 173 4.06 9.40 16.32
CA LYS A 173 3.97 9.59 17.78
C LYS A 173 2.84 8.76 18.39
N LEU A 174 1.67 8.73 17.75
CA LEU A 174 0.53 7.92 18.19
C LEU A 174 0.84 6.42 18.17
N LEU A 175 1.46 5.92 17.10
CA LEU A 175 1.88 4.52 17.03
C LEU A 175 2.86 4.17 18.16
N LYS A 176 3.79 5.07 18.48
CA LYS A 176 4.76 4.87 19.58
C LYS A 176 4.08 4.84 20.95
N GLN A 177 3.03 5.65 21.14
CA GLN A 177 2.21 5.57 22.34
C GLN A 177 1.46 4.24 22.39
N LEU A 178 0.84 3.80 21.29
CA LEU A 178 0.14 2.53 21.20
C LEU A 178 1.04 1.32 21.50
N SER A 179 2.28 1.30 20.99
CA SER A 179 3.22 0.22 21.28
C SER A 179 3.62 0.17 22.75
N SER A 180 3.57 1.29 23.47
CA SER A 180 3.89 1.34 24.90
C SER A 180 2.75 0.88 25.81
N LEU A 181 1.54 0.70 25.27
CA LEU A 181 0.38 0.30 26.06
C LEU A 181 0.41 -1.19 26.42
N PRO A 182 -0.10 -1.56 27.62
CA PRO A 182 -0.25 -2.96 28.01
C PRO A 182 -1.26 -3.69 27.10
N ASN A 183 -1.02 -4.98 26.85
CA ASN A 183 -1.77 -5.79 25.87
C ASN A 183 -3.30 -5.75 26.09
N ASN A 184 -3.77 -5.73 27.34
CA ASN A 184 -5.20 -5.68 27.68
C ASN A 184 -5.87 -4.35 27.27
N SER A 185 -5.10 -3.28 27.08
CA SER A 185 -5.57 -1.98 26.60
C SER A 185 -5.49 -1.86 25.07
N ARG A 186 -4.59 -2.62 24.42
CA ARG A 186 -4.42 -2.59 22.95
C ARG A 186 -5.66 -3.08 22.20
N GLY A 187 -6.36 -4.10 22.70
CA GLY A 187 -7.57 -4.63 22.09
C GLY A 187 -8.77 -3.68 22.08
N ASN A 188 -8.81 -2.73 23.04
CA ASN A 188 -9.84 -1.70 23.13
C ASN A 188 -9.47 -0.41 22.37
N GLU A 189 -8.21 -0.25 21.97
CA GLU A 189 -7.66 0.98 21.37
C GLU A 189 -7.29 0.83 19.89
N ALA A 190 -7.12 -0.40 19.40
CA ALA A 190 -6.99 -0.71 17.98
C ALA A 190 -8.31 -1.28 17.43
N VAL A 191 -8.86 -0.66 16.39
CA VAL A 191 -10.05 -1.19 15.73
C VAL A 191 -9.63 -2.46 14.98
N LYS A 192 -10.05 -3.62 15.49
CA LYS A 192 -10.09 -4.88 14.75
C LYS A 192 -11.14 -4.71 13.65
N MET A 193 -10.77 -4.13 12.52
CA MET A 193 -11.62 -4.23 11.34
C MET A 193 -11.60 -5.70 10.92
N ASN A 194 -12.79 -6.30 10.79
CA ASN A 194 -12.98 -7.60 10.13
C ASN A 194 -12.54 -7.45 8.68
N THR A 195 -11.24 -7.66 8.46
CA THR A 195 -10.59 -7.42 7.18
C THR A 195 -10.17 -8.75 6.66
N LYS A 196 -10.63 -9.07 5.46
CA LYS A 196 -10.27 -10.34 4.84
C LYS A 196 -8.81 -10.21 4.41
N LEU A 197 -7.94 -10.94 5.07
CA LEU A 197 -6.57 -11.13 4.62
C LEU A 197 -6.59 -12.15 3.48
N THR A 198 -5.92 -11.82 2.39
CA THR A 198 -5.66 -12.75 1.31
C THR A 198 -4.16 -12.97 1.21
N GLN A 199 -3.78 -14.13 0.71
CA GLN A 199 -2.38 -14.46 0.50
C GLN A 199 -1.92 -13.99 -0.88
N GLY A 200 -0.85 -13.21 -0.90
CA GLY A 200 -0.06 -12.91 -2.09
C GLY A 200 1.35 -13.48 -2.01
N VAL A 201 2.11 -13.32 -3.10
CA VAL A 201 3.51 -13.76 -3.19
C VAL A 201 4.40 -12.52 -3.25
N LEU A 202 5.25 -12.32 -2.24
CA LEU A 202 6.27 -11.29 -2.24
C LEU A 202 7.59 -11.88 -2.71
N PHE A 203 8.17 -11.27 -3.74
CA PHE A 203 9.55 -11.50 -4.13
C PHE A 203 10.42 -10.44 -3.49
N ALA A 204 11.26 -10.84 -2.53
CA ALA A 204 12.22 -9.98 -1.86
C ALA A 204 13.52 -10.78 -1.63
N PRO A 205 14.70 -10.14 -1.71
CA PRO A 205 15.98 -10.76 -1.37
C PRO A 205 15.97 -11.11 0.11
N SER A 206 16.01 -12.41 0.39
CA SER A 206 16.27 -12.96 1.71
C SER A 206 17.44 -13.94 1.60
N ARG A 207 18.23 -14.04 2.67
CA ARG A 207 19.43 -14.92 2.76
C ARG A 207 19.13 -16.41 2.55
N LYS A 208 17.85 -16.83 2.51
CA LYS A 208 17.45 -18.25 2.43
C LYS A 208 16.41 -18.60 1.35
N LYS A 209 15.58 -17.64 0.89
CA LYS A 209 14.52 -17.87 -0.12
C LYS A 209 14.33 -16.62 -0.98
N SER A 210 14.05 -16.79 -2.27
CA SER A 210 13.80 -15.69 -3.21
C SER A 210 12.36 -15.13 -3.17
N TYR A 211 11.49 -15.72 -2.34
CA TYR A 211 10.10 -15.32 -2.16
C TYR A 211 9.57 -15.62 -0.74
N ASP A 212 8.48 -14.97 -0.37
CA ASP A 212 7.77 -15.14 0.90
C ASP A 212 6.25 -14.96 0.71
N ALA A 213 5.44 -15.55 1.59
CA ALA A 213 4.00 -15.32 1.60
C ALA A 213 3.68 -13.96 2.24
N ALA A 214 2.86 -13.15 1.58
CA ALA A 214 2.40 -11.85 2.05
C ALA A 214 0.93 -11.91 2.44
N SER A 215 0.59 -11.43 3.63
CA SER A 215 -0.80 -11.25 4.05
C SER A 215 -1.27 -9.87 3.60
N ILE A 216 -2.09 -9.83 2.56
CA ILE A 216 -2.59 -8.62 1.92
C ILE A 216 -4.03 -8.41 2.37
N PRO A 217 -4.32 -7.37 3.15
CA PRO A 217 -5.70 -7.04 3.49
C PRO A 217 -6.49 -6.60 2.26
N ASP A 218 -7.76 -6.96 2.17
CA ASP A 218 -8.69 -6.66 1.06
C ASP A 218 -8.77 -5.19 0.59
N TYR A 219 -8.27 -4.25 1.37
CA TYR A 219 -8.17 -2.82 1.06
C TYR A 219 -6.80 -2.36 0.57
N HIS A 220 -5.83 -3.25 0.43
CA HIS A 220 -4.50 -2.87 0.00
C HIS A 220 -4.56 -2.16 -1.37
N PRO A 221 -3.87 -1.01 -1.58
CA PRO A 221 -3.90 -0.25 -2.84
C PRO A 221 -3.45 -1.01 -4.10
N ILE A 222 -2.98 -2.24 -3.93
CA ILE A 222 -2.63 -3.15 -5.04
C ILE A 222 -3.89 -3.52 -5.81
N TYR A 223 -5.04 -3.69 -5.17
CA TYR A 223 -6.27 -4.14 -5.83
C TYR A 223 -6.87 -3.10 -6.79
N ASP A 224 -6.47 -1.84 -6.68
CA ASP A 224 -6.86 -0.76 -7.60
C ASP A 224 -6.01 -0.73 -8.88
N LYS A 225 -4.99 -1.58 -8.97
CA LYS A 225 -4.16 -1.70 -10.17
C LYS A 225 -4.79 -2.66 -11.17
N GLU A 226 -4.52 -2.40 -12.45
CA GLU A 226 -4.90 -3.32 -13.51
C GLU A 226 -4.08 -4.62 -13.43
N PRO A 227 -4.72 -5.78 -13.65
CA PRO A 227 -4.01 -7.04 -13.78
C PRO A 227 -3.22 -7.06 -15.08
N THR A 228 -2.25 -7.97 -15.18
CA THR A 228 -1.46 -8.09 -16.40
C THR A 228 -2.32 -8.62 -17.54
N SER A 229 -2.07 -8.16 -18.78
CA SER A 229 -2.91 -8.49 -19.93
C SER A 229 -3.06 -10.01 -20.13
N VAL A 230 -1.95 -10.75 -20.04
CA VAL A 230 -1.95 -12.21 -20.19
C VAL A 230 -2.76 -12.91 -19.10
N THR A 231 -2.64 -12.50 -17.84
CA THR A 231 -3.32 -13.18 -16.74
C THR A 231 -4.82 -12.85 -16.71
N LYS A 232 -5.19 -11.61 -17.11
CA LYS A 232 -6.57 -11.20 -17.38
C LYS A 232 -7.19 -12.07 -18.48
N GLN A 233 -6.48 -12.31 -19.58
CA GLN A 233 -6.94 -13.18 -20.68
C GLN A 233 -7.12 -14.64 -20.24
N LEU A 234 -6.28 -15.13 -19.33
CA LEU A 234 -6.40 -16.47 -18.75
C LEU A 234 -7.52 -16.58 -17.71
N GLY A 235 -8.22 -15.49 -17.36
CA GLY A 235 -9.26 -15.50 -16.34
C GLY A 235 -8.73 -15.62 -14.91
N ILE A 236 -7.45 -15.33 -14.69
CA ILE A 236 -6.80 -15.33 -13.37
C ILE A 236 -6.14 -13.95 -13.21
N PRO A 237 -6.88 -12.90 -12.81
CA PRO A 237 -6.40 -11.53 -12.94
C PRO A 237 -5.29 -11.22 -11.91
N LEU A 238 -4.03 -11.50 -12.26
CA LEU A 238 -2.88 -11.25 -11.39
C LEU A 238 -2.42 -9.80 -11.54
N ILE A 239 -2.21 -9.15 -10.41
CA ILE A 239 -1.67 -7.81 -10.28
C ILE A 239 -0.23 -7.92 -9.79
N VAL A 240 0.66 -7.13 -10.39
CA VAL A 240 2.07 -7.04 -9.98
C VAL A 240 2.36 -5.60 -9.55
N GLU A 241 2.79 -5.43 -8.31
CA GLU A 241 3.31 -4.16 -7.80
C GLU A 241 4.82 -4.25 -7.59
N GLU A 242 5.57 -3.39 -8.30
CA GLU A 242 6.98 -3.16 -7.97
C GLU A 242 7.07 -2.50 -6.59
N THR A 243 7.83 -3.12 -5.68
CA THR A 243 8.16 -2.55 -4.38
C THR A 243 9.55 -1.91 -4.51
N THR A 244 9.64 -0.59 -4.35
CA THR A 244 10.88 0.14 -4.62
C THR A 244 11.96 -0.20 -3.58
N ARG A 245 13.16 -0.55 -4.06
CA ARG A 245 14.39 -0.55 -3.26
C ARG A 245 14.91 0.89 -3.19
N GLY A 246 15.07 1.45 -1.99
CA GLY A 246 15.95 2.60 -1.77
C GLY A 246 17.40 2.15 -1.99
N VAL A 247 18.12 2.92 -2.80
CA VAL A 247 19.53 2.91 -3.28
C VAL A 247 20.62 2.12 -2.54
N ASP A 248 20.45 1.58 -1.33
CA ASP A 248 21.56 0.93 -0.60
C ASP A 248 21.28 -0.55 -0.32
N SER A 249 21.83 -1.44 -1.14
CA SER A 249 22.35 -2.75 -0.72
C SER A 249 23.02 -3.42 -1.91
N ASP A 250 24.35 -3.44 -1.85
CA ASP A 250 25.30 -4.04 -2.79
C ASP A 250 25.31 -5.58 -2.68
N ASP A 251 24.12 -6.17 -2.63
CA ASP A 251 23.92 -7.59 -2.46
C ASP A 251 23.79 -8.25 -3.83
N GLN A 252 24.90 -8.77 -4.35
CA GLN A 252 24.92 -9.72 -5.47
C GLN A 252 24.38 -11.07 -4.97
N PHE A 253 23.18 -11.46 -5.41
CA PHE A 253 22.59 -12.76 -5.10
C PHE A 253 22.32 -13.57 -6.37
N ASP A 254 22.59 -14.87 -6.28
CA ASP A 254 22.70 -15.85 -7.37
C ASP A 254 21.34 -16.51 -7.77
N ASP A 255 20.20 -15.84 -7.57
CA ASP A 255 18.86 -16.32 -7.99
C ASP A 255 18.03 -15.22 -8.68
N ASP A 256 18.67 -14.53 -9.62
CA ASP A 256 18.01 -13.55 -10.51
C ASP A 256 17.22 -14.22 -11.64
N SER A 257 17.50 -15.48 -11.96
CA SER A 257 16.88 -16.20 -13.09
C SER A 257 15.37 -16.42 -12.87
N LEU A 258 14.97 -16.91 -11.69
CA LEU A 258 13.57 -17.24 -11.42
C LEU A 258 12.69 -15.98 -11.34
N ARG A 259 13.16 -14.95 -10.62
CA ARG A 259 12.44 -13.66 -10.50
C ARG A 259 12.27 -12.98 -11.84
N THR A 260 13.34 -12.98 -12.64
CA THR A 260 13.30 -12.46 -14.02
C THR A 260 12.34 -13.27 -14.89
N ARG A 261 12.33 -14.61 -14.76
CA ARG A 261 11.42 -15.49 -15.51
C ARG A 261 9.95 -15.19 -15.19
N ILE A 262 9.60 -15.15 -13.90
CA ILE A 262 8.23 -14.85 -13.44
C ILE A 262 7.79 -13.47 -13.92
N CYS A 263 8.63 -12.45 -13.72
CA CYS A 263 8.33 -11.09 -14.16
C CYS A 263 8.11 -10.99 -15.68
N ASN A 264 8.96 -11.65 -16.46
CA ASN A 264 8.88 -11.67 -17.92
C ASN A 264 7.63 -12.37 -18.44
N ALA A 265 7.27 -13.52 -17.86
CA ALA A 265 6.09 -14.29 -18.23
C ALA A 265 4.81 -13.51 -17.92
N LEU A 266 4.69 -12.94 -16.72
CA LEU A 266 3.51 -12.16 -16.32
C LEU A 266 3.28 -10.92 -17.18
N HIS A 267 4.31 -10.42 -17.87
CA HIS A 267 4.24 -9.22 -18.73
C HIS A 267 4.53 -9.51 -20.20
N ILE A 268 4.16 -10.71 -20.67
CA ILE A 268 4.24 -11.04 -22.10
C ILE A 268 3.14 -10.32 -22.89
N ASP A 269 3.49 -9.90 -24.10
CA ASP A 269 2.57 -9.30 -25.05
C ASP A 269 1.71 -10.37 -25.71
N ILE A 270 0.40 -10.24 -25.53
CA ILE A 270 -0.63 -11.14 -26.06
C ILE A 270 -1.62 -10.41 -26.96
N ASP A 271 -1.24 -9.27 -27.55
CA ASP A 271 -2.05 -8.62 -28.58
C ASP A 271 -1.85 -9.33 -29.94
N PRO A 272 -2.88 -10.01 -30.50
CA PRO A 272 -2.75 -10.77 -31.75
C PRO A 272 -2.22 -9.93 -32.93
N ASP A 273 -2.46 -8.62 -32.90
CA ASP A 273 -2.03 -7.68 -33.95
C ASP A 273 -0.63 -7.10 -33.69
N SER A 274 -0.05 -7.35 -32.51
CA SER A 274 1.25 -6.83 -32.13
C SER A 274 2.43 -7.55 -32.78
N LYS A 275 3.42 -6.77 -33.20
CA LYS A 275 4.73 -7.26 -33.68
C LYS A 275 5.60 -7.84 -32.56
N THR A 276 5.26 -7.55 -31.30
CA THR A 276 5.95 -8.05 -30.12
C THR A 276 5.22 -9.20 -29.43
N TRP A 277 4.18 -9.77 -30.04
CA TRP A 277 3.53 -11.00 -29.57
C TRP A 277 4.53 -12.01 -29.03
N GLY A 278 4.23 -12.59 -27.86
CA GLY A 278 5.06 -13.59 -27.20
C GLY A 278 6.39 -13.05 -26.65
N LYS A 279 6.61 -11.73 -26.63
CA LYS A 279 7.77 -11.09 -26.01
C LYS A 279 7.34 -10.28 -24.80
N THR A 280 8.22 -10.16 -23.79
CA THR A 280 7.98 -9.29 -22.64
C THR A 280 7.87 -7.83 -23.07
N LEU A 281 6.87 -7.13 -22.51
CA LEU A 281 6.62 -5.72 -22.73
C LEU A 281 7.87 -4.87 -22.34
N PRO A 282 8.23 -3.84 -23.13
CA PRO A 282 9.47 -3.07 -22.93
C PRO A 282 9.69 -2.54 -21.52
N GLY A 283 8.63 -2.07 -20.84
CA GLY A 283 8.70 -1.53 -19.48
C GLY A 283 9.00 -2.54 -18.38
N TRP A 284 8.99 -3.83 -18.70
CA TRP A 284 9.24 -4.94 -17.76
C TRP A 284 10.46 -5.78 -18.14
N ARG A 285 11.04 -5.57 -19.33
CA ARG A 285 12.26 -6.27 -19.75
C ARG A 285 13.39 -5.98 -18.78
N ARG A 286 13.99 -7.04 -18.23
CA ARG A 286 15.16 -6.96 -17.33
C ARG A 286 14.90 -6.17 -16.03
N LYS A 287 13.63 -5.93 -15.67
CA LYS A 287 13.30 -5.43 -14.33
C LYS A 287 13.56 -6.56 -13.33
N ILE A 288 14.72 -6.47 -12.68
CA ILE A 288 15.08 -7.28 -11.51
C ILE A 288 14.72 -6.43 -10.30
N GLY A 289 13.78 -6.89 -9.49
CA GLY A 289 13.23 -6.07 -8.44
C GLY A 289 12.48 -6.86 -7.39
N HIS A 290 12.08 -6.14 -6.35
CA HIS A 290 11.15 -6.64 -5.36
C HIS A 290 9.76 -6.41 -5.91
N PHE A 291 8.91 -7.43 -5.91
CA PHE A 291 7.54 -7.26 -6.41
C PHE A 291 6.56 -8.13 -5.63
N LEU A 292 5.38 -7.56 -5.43
CA LEU A 292 4.24 -8.22 -4.79
C LEU A 292 3.26 -8.65 -5.86
N VAL A 293 2.89 -9.93 -5.84
CA VAL A 293 1.88 -10.52 -6.73
C VAL A 293 0.63 -10.84 -5.92
N ALA A 294 -0.53 -10.35 -6.38
CA ALA A 294 -1.83 -10.59 -5.77
C ALA A 294 -2.89 -10.85 -6.86
N ARG A 295 -4.02 -11.48 -6.51
CA ARG A 295 -5.17 -11.58 -7.44
C ARG A 295 -6.11 -10.40 -7.25
N GLN A 296 -6.55 -9.78 -8.36
CA GLN A 296 -7.51 -8.66 -8.34
C GLN A 296 -8.85 -9.03 -7.69
N ASP A 297 -9.27 -10.30 -7.83
CA ASP A 297 -10.51 -10.83 -7.27
C ASP A 297 -10.44 -11.15 -5.77
N LYS A 298 -9.33 -10.80 -5.10
CA LYS A 298 -9.12 -11.00 -3.65
C LYS A 298 -9.26 -12.46 -3.22
N ARG A 299 -8.83 -13.39 -4.09
CA ARG A 299 -8.56 -14.79 -3.74
C ARG A 299 -7.07 -14.96 -3.46
N ASP A 300 -6.74 -16.01 -2.73
CA ASP A 300 -5.37 -16.35 -2.42
C ASP A 300 -4.60 -16.77 -3.68
N ILE A 301 -3.33 -16.44 -3.73
CA ILE A 301 -2.37 -16.98 -4.69
C ILE A 301 -1.15 -17.51 -3.93
N THR A 302 -0.90 -18.80 -4.07
CA THR A 302 0.31 -19.44 -3.54
C THR A 302 1.46 -19.34 -4.53
N PHE A 303 2.69 -19.51 -4.04
CA PHE A 303 3.85 -19.57 -4.92
C PHE A 303 3.76 -20.73 -5.94
N ASP A 304 3.31 -21.91 -5.52
CA ASP A 304 3.17 -23.06 -6.41
C ASP A 304 2.15 -22.81 -7.52
N GLN A 305 0.99 -22.20 -7.17
CA GLN A 305 0.00 -21.77 -8.16
C GLN A 305 0.57 -20.74 -9.12
N LEU A 306 1.36 -19.77 -8.61
CA LEU A 306 2.01 -18.78 -9.45
C LEU A 306 3.01 -19.41 -10.42
N ILE A 307 3.80 -20.38 -9.97
CA ILE A 307 4.73 -21.12 -10.82
C ILE A 307 3.99 -21.92 -11.90
N ASP A 308 2.89 -22.58 -11.55
CA ASP A 308 2.08 -23.32 -12.52
C ASP A 308 1.46 -22.41 -13.60
N ILE A 309 1.02 -21.22 -13.21
CA ILE A 309 0.54 -20.18 -14.14
C ILE A 309 1.68 -19.69 -15.04
N VAL A 310 2.86 -19.44 -14.47
CA VAL A 310 4.04 -19.02 -15.25
C VAL A 310 4.46 -20.11 -16.24
N ASN A 311 4.49 -21.38 -15.83
CA ASN A 311 4.80 -22.50 -16.71
C ASN A 311 3.78 -22.62 -17.85
N LEU A 312 2.49 -22.36 -17.57
CA LEU A 312 1.47 -22.26 -18.61
C LEU A 312 1.77 -21.10 -19.57
N ILE A 313 2.08 -19.91 -19.07
CA ILE A 313 2.37 -18.74 -19.92
C ILE A 313 3.65 -18.95 -20.75
N ASP A 314 4.68 -19.60 -20.21
CA ASP A 314 5.92 -19.88 -20.92
C ASP A 314 5.67 -20.73 -22.18
N CYS A 315 4.63 -21.58 -22.19
CA CYS A 315 4.20 -22.30 -23.40
C CYS A 315 3.63 -21.39 -24.50
N LEU A 316 3.17 -20.16 -24.20
CA LEU A 316 2.82 -19.16 -25.23
C LEU A 316 4.07 -18.59 -25.93
N SER A 317 5.23 -18.67 -25.28
CA SER A 317 6.49 -18.10 -25.76
C SER A 317 7.27 -19.05 -26.70
N TYR A 318 6.96 -20.36 -26.66
CA TYR A 318 7.65 -21.39 -27.45
C TYR A 318 6.63 -22.27 -28.20
N PRO A 319 6.59 -22.30 -29.55
CA PRO A 319 7.65 -21.92 -30.51
C PRO A 319 7.35 -20.68 -31.37
N MET A 320 8.38 -19.86 -31.61
CA MET A 320 8.49 -18.77 -32.59
C MET A 320 7.25 -17.83 -32.73
N PRO A 321 7.07 -16.88 -31.80
CA PRO A 321 5.95 -15.93 -31.78
C PRO A 321 5.76 -15.09 -33.06
N ASN A 322 6.85 -14.91 -33.82
CA ASN A 322 6.87 -14.08 -35.04
C ASN A 322 6.37 -14.83 -36.29
N LEU A 323 6.15 -16.15 -36.22
CA LEU A 323 5.71 -16.97 -37.37
C LEU A 323 4.21 -17.29 -37.34
N LEU A 324 3.51 -16.95 -36.25
CA LEU A 324 2.10 -17.22 -36.08
C LEU A 324 1.26 -16.12 -36.75
N THR A 325 0.31 -16.55 -37.59
CA THR A 325 -0.72 -15.66 -38.15
C THR A 325 -1.66 -15.16 -37.05
N ARG A 326 -2.34 -14.04 -37.28
CA ARG A 326 -3.33 -13.48 -36.34
C ARG A 326 -4.38 -14.54 -35.89
N PRO A 327 -4.99 -15.35 -36.78
CA PRO A 327 -5.91 -16.40 -36.36
C PRO A 327 -5.26 -17.49 -35.49
N ALA A 328 -4.01 -17.86 -35.78
CA ALA A 328 -3.28 -18.84 -34.96
C ALA A 328 -3.01 -18.32 -33.54
N ARG A 329 -2.74 -17.01 -33.41
CA ARG A 329 -2.58 -16.33 -32.11
C ARG A 329 -3.89 -16.33 -31.31
N GLU A 330 -5.02 -16.03 -31.95
CA GLU A 330 -6.34 -16.06 -31.31
C GLU A 330 -6.71 -17.49 -30.85
N GLN A 331 -6.47 -18.51 -31.70
CA GLN A 331 -6.72 -19.90 -31.34
C GLN A 331 -5.87 -20.34 -30.13
N LEU A 332 -4.60 -19.93 -30.08
CA LEU A 332 -3.75 -20.19 -28.92
C LEU A 332 -4.37 -19.56 -27.66
N LEU A 333 -4.74 -18.28 -27.66
CA LEU A 333 -5.36 -17.66 -26.47
C LEU A 333 -6.62 -18.39 -26.01
N TYR A 334 -7.43 -18.86 -26.96
CA TYR A 334 -8.60 -19.67 -26.65
C TYR A 334 -8.22 -20.98 -25.95
N ASP A 335 -7.31 -21.76 -26.54
CA ASP A 335 -6.85 -23.03 -25.98
C ASP A 335 -6.21 -22.85 -24.58
N PHE A 336 -5.45 -21.77 -24.41
CA PHE A 336 -4.82 -21.42 -23.14
C PHE A 336 -5.84 -20.99 -22.09
N SER A 337 -6.88 -20.26 -22.47
CA SER A 337 -8.00 -19.91 -21.59
C SER A 337 -8.74 -21.15 -21.08
N ILE A 338 -8.87 -22.20 -21.90
CA ILE A 338 -9.45 -23.48 -21.46
C ILE A 338 -8.53 -24.18 -20.45
N ARG A 339 -7.22 -24.25 -20.74
CA ARG A 339 -6.23 -24.89 -19.83
C ARG A 339 -6.12 -24.16 -18.49
N SER A 340 -6.40 -22.87 -18.45
CA SER A 340 -6.31 -22.07 -17.23
C SER A 340 -7.50 -22.25 -16.27
N ILE A 341 -8.59 -22.91 -16.69
CA ILE A 341 -9.81 -23.10 -15.87
C ILE A 341 -9.49 -23.72 -14.51
N ARG A 342 -8.52 -24.64 -14.43
CA ARG A 342 -8.10 -25.29 -13.19
C ARG A 342 -7.52 -24.35 -12.12
N PHE A 343 -7.19 -23.11 -12.49
CA PHE A 343 -6.61 -22.11 -11.61
C PHE A 343 -7.58 -20.97 -11.26
N ARG A 344 -8.78 -20.96 -11.87
CA ARG A 344 -9.75 -19.86 -11.72
C ARG A 344 -10.38 -19.84 -10.33
#